data_AF-A0A919LQL7-F1
#
_entry.id   AF-A0A919LQL7-F1
#
_cell.length_a   1.000
_cell.length_b   1.000
_cell.length_c   1.000
_cell.angle_alpha   90.00
_cell.angle_beta   90.00
_cell.angle_gamma   90.00
#
_symmetry.space_group_name_H-M   'P 1'
#
loop_
_entity.id
_entity.type
_entity.pdbx_description
1 polymer ?
#
loop_
_entity_poly.entity_id
_entity_poly.type
_entity_poly.pdbx_seq_one_letter_code
_entity_poly.pdbx_strand_id
1 'polypeptide(L)' 'MGSTELAANLFRATQTEEKLRRDAVDSKQLANKTHYDVGQKVRQTIKDLGGTMPEALPSPEKSIQQLTIAAKNKNAPE' A
#
# COMPACT_ATOMS: atom_id res chain seq x y z
N MET A 1 -4.11 -10.68 0.01
CA MET A 1 -4.19 -9.50 -0.87
C MET A 1 -4.61 -9.96 -2.24
N GLY A 2 -5.63 -9.32 -2.82
CA GLY A 2 -6.01 -9.55 -4.21
C GLY A 2 -5.00 -8.91 -5.17
N SER A 3 -4.95 -9.37 -6.43
CA SER A 3 -4.06 -8.82 -7.46
C SER A 3 -4.31 -7.32 -7.71
N THR A 4 -5.58 -6.90 -7.77
CA THR A 4 -5.98 -5.50 -7.95
C THR A 4 -5.56 -4.61 -6.79
N GLU A 5 -5.71 -5.09 -5.56
CA GLU A 5 -5.29 -4.38 -4.34
C GLU A 5 -3.77 -4.18 -4.34
N LEU A 6 -3.01 -5.23 -4.67
CA LEU A 6 -1.56 -5.16 -4.75
C LEU A 6 -1.10 -4.19 -5.84
N ALA A 7 -1.73 -4.25 -7.01
CA ALA A 7 -1.43 -3.34 -8.13
C ALA A 7 -1.68 -1.88 -7.73
N ALA A 8 -2.81 -1.57 -7.08
CA ALA A 8 -3.11 -0.23 -6.61
C ALA A 8 -2.12 0.27 -5.56
N ASN A 9 -1.73 -0.60 -4.61
CA ASN A 9 -0.73 -0.25 -3.60
C ASN A 9 0.64 0.02 -4.23
N LEU A 10 1.10 -0.87 -5.11
CA LEU A 10 2.38 -0.73 -5.81
C LEU A 10 2.40 0.53 -6.66
N PHE A 11 1.33 0.79 -7.41
CA PHE A 11 1.21 1.99 -8.22
C PHE A 11 1.29 3.28 -7.38
N ARG A 12 0.56 3.35 -6.26
CA ARG A 12 0.68 4.49 -5.33
C ARG A 12 2.11 4.69 -4.84
N ALA A 13 2.80 3.59 -4.46
CA ALA A 13 4.16 3.65 -3.94
C ALA A 13 5.14 4.18 -5.00
N THR A 14 5.13 3.58 -6.20
CA THR A 14 6.03 3.96 -7.29
C THR A 14 5.77 5.38 -7.77
N GLN A 15 4.51 5.80 -7.91
CA GLN A 15 4.18 7.18 -8.28
C GLN A 15 4.59 8.19 -7.20
N THR A 16 4.55 7.79 -5.93
CA THR A 16 5.04 8.65 -4.86
C THR A 16 6.55 8.81 -4.93
N GLU A 17 7.28 7.71 -5.05
CA GLU A 17 8.74 7.72 -5.16
C GLU A 17 9.21 8.59 -6.33
N GLU A 18 8.62 8.42 -7.51
CA GLU A 18 8.92 9.24 -8.68
C GLU A 18 8.64 10.72 -8.42
N LYS A 19 7.52 11.05 -7.76
CA LYS A 19 7.18 12.44 -7.43
C LYS A 19 8.13 13.06 -6.40
N LEU A 20 8.51 12.31 -5.37
CA LEU A 20 9.49 12.78 -4.37
C LEU A 20 10.83 13.11 -5.03
N ARG A 21 11.31 12.24 -5.92
CA ARG A 21 12.55 12.43 -6.65
C ARG A 21 12.48 13.61 -7.61
N ARG A 22 11.40 13.70 -8.41
CA ARG A 22 11.21 14.76 -9.40
C ARG A 22 11.09 16.15 -8.77
N ASP A 23 10.37 16.24 -7.66
CA ASP A 23 10.11 17.51 -6.97
C ASP A 23 11.23 17.83 -5.93
N ALA A 24 12.32 17.03 -5.91
CA ALA A 24 13.46 17.15 -4.99
C ALA A 24 13.06 17.32 -3.51
N VAL A 25 12.09 16.51 -3.07
CA VAL A 25 11.52 16.61 -1.73
C VAL A 25 12.51 16.10 -0.68
N ASP A 26 12.92 16.98 0.23
CA ASP A 26 13.93 16.70 1.27
C ASP A 26 13.39 16.78 2.71
N SER A 27 12.17 17.27 2.90
CA SER A 27 11.56 17.43 4.22
C SER A 27 10.46 16.40 4.49
N LYS A 28 10.40 15.93 5.75
CA LYS A 28 9.36 14.99 6.21
C LYS A 28 7.93 15.51 5.96
N GLN A 29 7.70 16.81 6.18
CA GLN A 29 6.38 17.42 5.98
C GLN A 29 5.95 17.36 4.51
N LEU A 30 6.84 17.72 3.59
CA LEU A 30 6.56 17.69 2.16
C LEU A 30 6.47 16.26 1.61
N ALA A 31 7.25 15.33 2.17
CA ALA A 31 7.14 13.91 1.85
C ALA A 31 5.76 13.37 2.24
N ASN A 32 5.32 13.63 3.48
CA ASN A 32 3.99 13.23 3.95
C ASN A 32 2.87 13.82 3.08
N LYS A 33 2.97 15.12 2.73
CA LYS A 33 2.02 15.76 1.83
C LYS A 33 2.00 15.08 0.46
N THR A 34 3.17 14.78 -0.10
CA THR A 34 3.27 14.10 -1.40
C THR A 34 2.65 12.71 -1.39
N HIS A 35 2.91 11.91 -0.34
CA HIS A 35 2.25 10.60 -0.15
C HIS A 35 0.72 10.74 -0.04
N TYR A 36 0.23 11.75 0.70
CA TYR A 36 -1.19 12.01 0.84
C TYR A 36 -1.85 12.36 -0.49
N ASP A 37 -1.27 13.30 -1.24
CA ASP A 37 -1.80 13.78 -2.52
C ASP A 37 -1.86 12.65 -3.56
N VAL A 38 -0.79 11.84 -3.66
CA VAL A 38 -0.76 10.69 -4.58
C VAL A 38 -1.79 9.64 -4.15
N GLY A 39 -1.86 9.32 -2.86
CA GLY A 39 -2.85 8.39 -2.32
C GLY A 39 -4.29 8.83 -2.58
N GLN A 40 -4.59 10.13 -2.45
CA GLN A 40 -5.91 10.68 -2.75
C GLN A 40 -6.27 10.50 -4.22
N LYS A 41 -5.34 10.77 -5.14
CA LYS A 41 -5.56 10.58 -6.58
C LYS A 41 -5.83 9.12 -6.93
N VAL A 42 -5.02 8.20 -6.40
CA VAL A 42 -5.22 6.76 -6.64
C VAL A 42 -6.60 6.32 -6.13
N ARG A 43 -7.01 6.76 -4.93
CA ARG A 43 -8.37 6.49 -4.41
C ARG A 43 -9.47 7.05 -5.30
N GLN A 44 -9.30 8.28 -5.79
CA GLN A 44 -10.27 8.90 -6.69
C GLN A 44 -10.40 8.09 -7.99
N THR A 45 -9.28 7.67 -8.58
CA THR A 45 -9.28 6.83 -9.78
C THR A 45 -9.97 5.48 -9.56
N ILE A 46 -9.73 4.81 -8.42
CA ILE A 46 -10.43 3.56 -8.09
C ILE A 46 -11.96 3.80 -8.07
N LYS A 47 -12.39 4.88 -7.44
CA LYS A 47 -13.81 5.26 -7.36
C LYS A 47 -14.39 5.58 -8.75
N ASP A 48 -13.70 6.36 -9.56
CA ASP A 48 -14.16 6.79 -10.89
C ASP A 48 -14.30 5.61 -11.86
N LEU A 49 -13.43 4.60 -11.71
CA LEU A 49 -13.49 3.35 -12.47
C LEU A 49 -14.53 2.34 -11.92
N GLY A 50 -15.25 2.68 -10.85
CA GLY A 50 -16.22 1.79 -10.21
C GLY A 50 -15.59 0.61 -9.46
N GLY A 51 -14.31 0.72 -9.08
CA GLY A 51 -13.59 -0.29 -8.33
C GLY A 51 -13.96 -0.31 -6.84
N THR A 52 -13.73 -1.45 -6.19
CA THR A 52 -13.90 -1.58 -4.73
C THR A 52 -12.85 -0.76 -4.00
N MET A 53 -13.29 0.10 -3.09
CA MET A 53 -12.41 0.93 -2.28
C MET A 53 -11.56 0.09 -1.31
N PRO A 54 -10.30 0.46 -1.03
CA PRO A 54 -9.42 -0.28 -0.12
C PRO A 54 -10.03 -0.50 1.28
N GLU A 55 -10.74 0.49 1.82
CA GLU A 55 -11.42 0.42 3.12
C GLU A 55 -12.64 -0.51 3.15
N ALA A 56 -13.15 -0.89 1.98
CA ALA A 56 -14.26 -1.83 1.84
C ALA A 56 -13.78 -3.26 1.53
N LEU A 57 -12.46 -3.48 1.40
CA LEU A 57 -11.91 -4.82 1.21
C LEU A 57 -12.05 -5.63 2.51
N PRO A 58 -12.26 -6.96 2.40
CA PRO A 58 -12.34 -7.82 3.57
C PRO A 58 -11.00 -7.79 4.34
N SER A 59 -11.10 -7.81 5.66
CA SER A 59 -9.92 -7.97 6.50
C SER A 59 -9.24 -9.32 6.21
N PRO A 60 -7.90 -9.38 6.18
CA PRO A 60 -7.19 -10.65 6.05
C PRO A 60 -7.57 -11.63 7.15
N GLU A 61 -7.71 -12.91 6.82
CA GLU A 61 -8.06 -13.97 7.77
C GLU A 61 -7.02 -14.16 8.88
N LYS A 62 -5.74 -13.92 8.54
CA LYS A 62 -4.61 -14.10 9.45
C LYS A 62 -3.97 -12.76 9.76
N SER A 63 -3.71 -12.54 11.05
CA SER A 63 -2.94 -11.38 11.49
C SER A 63 -1.45 -11.55 11.18
N ILE A 64 -0.71 -10.44 11.12
CA ILE A 64 0.75 -10.45 10.93
C ILE A 64 1.45 -11.29 12.00
N GLN A 65 0.96 -11.28 13.24
CA GLN A 65 1.51 -12.09 14.33
C GLN A 65 1.34 -13.58 14.05
N GLN A 66 0.14 -14.01 13.62
CA GLN A 66 -0.14 -15.40 13.26
C GLN A 66 0.71 -15.87 12.08
N LEU A 67 0.91 -15.02 11.07
CA LEU A 67 1.80 -15.31 9.95
C LEU A 67 3.25 -15.46 10.39
N THR A 68 3.71 -14.61 11.32
CA THR A 68 5.08 -14.65 11.85
C THR A 68 5.34 -15.92 12.65
N ILE A 69 4.39 -16.34 13.48
CA ILE A 69 4.46 -17.60 14.26
C ILE A 69 4.49 -18.80 13.29
N ALA A 70 3.59 -18.84 12.31
CA ALA A 70 3.55 -19.90 11.32
C ALA A 70 4.85 -20.00 10.50
N ALA A 71 5.46 -18.87 10.14
CA ALA A 71 6.74 -18.83 9.43
C ALA A 71 7.90 -19.33 10.30
N LYS A 72 7.94 -18.97 11.60
CA LYS A 72 8.94 -19.47 12.54
C LYS A 72 8.84 -20.98 12.75
N ASN A 73 7.63 -21.50 12.92
CA ASN A 73 7.40 -22.93 13.14
C ASN A 73 7.74 -23.78 11.90
N LYS A 74 7.60 -23.23 10.68
CA LYS A 74 8.06 -23.89 9.45
C LYS A 74 9.59 -23.97 9.31
N ASN A 75 10.31 -23.09 9.99
CA ASN A 75 11.77 -22.98 9.92
C ASN A 75 12.45 -23.57 11.17
N ALA A 76 11.69 -24.21 12.07
CA ALA A 76 12.26 -24.91 13.21
C ALA A 76 12.93 -26.21 12.73
N PRO A 77 14.19 -26.48 13.10
CA PRO A 77 14.81 -27.78 12.83
C PRO A 77 14.05 -28.88 13.59
N GLU A 78 13.93 -30.06 12.96
CA GLU A 78 13.40 -31.28 13.60
C GLU A 78 14.16 -31.64 14.89
#